data_AF-L9KG81-F1
#
_entry.id   AF-L9KG81-F1
#
_cell.length_a   1.000
_cell.length_b   1.000
_cell.length_c   1.000
_cell.angle_alpha   90.00
_cell.angle_beta   90.00
_cell.angle_gamma   90.00
#
_symmetry.space_group_name_H-M   'P 1'
#
loop_
_entity.id
_entity.type
_entity.pdbx_description
1 polymer ?
#
loop_
_entity_poly.entity_id
_entity_poly.type
_entity_poly.pdbx_seq_one_letter_code
_entity_poly.pdbx_strand_id
1 'polypeptide(L)'
;MNRLCLSVALLVLLGTLGVSALKVTTHKSKINAPSQASHPLYCQAPPPIHMQTRYYFNPSAKLCLPFTYCQSAEYKNNFLTKDECVKTCAEI
;
A
#
# COMPACT_ATOMS: atom_id res chain seq x y z
N MET A 1 25.20 -11.18 -53.25
CA MET A 1 24.24 -11.04 -52.13
C MET A 1 23.36 -12.29 -52.08
N ASN A 2 23.69 -13.24 -51.20
CA ASN A 2 22.99 -14.52 -51.11
C ASN A 2 21.55 -14.34 -50.64
N ARG A 3 20.59 -14.86 -51.41
CA ARG A 3 19.14 -14.77 -51.13
C ARG A 3 18.75 -15.34 -49.77
N LEU A 4 19.58 -16.23 -49.21
CA LEU A 4 19.40 -16.80 -47.88
C LEU A 4 19.54 -15.75 -46.76
N CYS A 5 20.43 -14.76 -46.88
CA CYS A 5 20.55 -13.68 -45.90
C CYS A 5 19.39 -12.68 -45.96
N LEU A 6 18.86 -12.43 -47.17
CA LEU A 6 17.67 -11.58 -47.36
C LEU A 6 16.42 -12.21 -46.75
N SER A 7 16.28 -13.53 -46.86
CA SER A 7 15.20 -14.31 -46.23
C SER A 7 15.27 -14.29 -44.71
N VAL A 8 16.46 -14.51 -44.14
CA VAL A 8 16.67 -14.48 -42.68
C VAL A 8 16.43 -13.08 -42.11
N ALA A 9 16.90 -12.02 -42.79
CA ALA A 9 16.64 -10.64 -42.38
C ALA A 9 15.14 -10.30 -42.39
N LEU A 10 14.39 -10.79 -43.39
CA LEU A 10 12.95 -10.57 -43.47
C LEU A 10 12.19 -11.30 -42.36
N LEU A 11 12.57 -12.54 -42.02
CA LEU A 11 11.96 -13.29 -40.93
C LEU A 11 12.26 -12.68 -39.55
N VAL A 12 13.46 -12.15 -39.33
CA VAL A 12 13.82 -11.42 -38.10
C VAL A 12 13.03 -10.12 -37.98
N LEU A 13 12.85 -9.36 -39.07
CA LEU A 13 12.02 -8.15 -39.09
C LEU A 13 10.55 -8.46 -38.76
N LEU A 14 9.99 -9.54 -39.32
CA LEU A 14 8.61 -9.94 -39.07
C LEU A 14 8.38 -10.52 -37.66
N GLY A 15 9.41 -11.09 -37.02
CA GLY A 15 9.34 -11.69 -35.68
C GLY A 15 9.43 -10.72 -34.50
N THR A 16 9.76 -9.44 -34.72
CA THR A 16 9.84 -8.42 -33.65
C THR A 16 8.48 -7.81 -33.26
N LEU A 17 7.42 -8.13 -33.99
CA LEU A 17 6.05 -7.70 -33.70
C LEU A 17 5.36 -8.67 -32.73
N GLY A 18 6.05 -9.04 -31.65
CA GLY A 18 5.59 -9.97 -30.63
C GLY A 18 5.34 -9.27 -29.30
N VAL A 19 4.07 -9.28 -28.88
CA VAL A 19 3.59 -9.02 -27.52
C VAL A 19 3.67 -7.55 -27.07
N SER A 20 2.72 -6.73 -27.55
CA SER A 20 2.24 -5.66 -26.68
C SER A 20 1.57 -6.32 -25.48
N ALA A 21 2.27 -6.38 -24.36
CA ALA A 21 1.72 -6.84 -23.10
C ALA A 21 0.41 -6.10 -22.86
N LEU A 22 -0.70 -6.83 -22.85
CA LEU A 22 -1.96 -6.35 -22.32
C LEU A 22 -1.67 -6.02 -20.87
N LYS A 23 -1.30 -4.76 -20.60
CA LYS A 23 -1.16 -4.27 -19.24
C LYS A 23 -2.59 -4.20 -18.75
N VAL A 24 -3.04 -5.29 -18.14
CA VAL A 24 -4.21 -5.31 -17.27
C VAL A 24 -3.86 -4.28 -16.20
N THR A 25 -4.30 -3.05 -16.46
CA THR A 25 -4.42 -2.07 -15.41
C THR A 25 -5.52 -2.64 -14.55
N THR A 26 -5.13 -3.42 -13.55
CA THR A 26 -5.94 -3.50 -12.35
C THR A 26 -6.17 -2.04 -11.98
N HIS A 27 -7.37 -1.55 -12.24
CA HIS A 27 -7.89 -0.40 -11.54
C HIS A 27 -7.95 -0.87 -10.09
N LYS A 28 -6.81 -0.78 -9.40
CA LYS A 28 -6.74 -0.79 -7.95
C LYS A 28 -7.65 0.35 -7.59
N SER A 29 -8.88 0.00 -7.19
CA SER A 29 -9.93 0.94 -6.90
C SER A 29 -9.30 2.01 -6.04
N LYS A 30 -9.16 3.20 -6.62
CA LYS A 30 -8.77 4.39 -5.89
C LYS A 30 -10.02 4.73 -5.11
N ILE A 31 -10.31 3.92 -4.08
CA ILE A 31 -11.16 4.35 -2.98
C ILE A 31 -10.48 5.65 -2.57
N ASN A 32 -11.24 6.74 -2.63
CA ASN A 32 -10.85 8.00 -2.02
C ASN A 32 -10.79 7.76 -0.51
N ALA A 33 -9.79 6.99 -0.07
CA ALA A 33 -9.41 6.86 1.31
C ALA A 33 -8.76 8.21 1.63
N PRO A 34 -9.27 8.95 2.62
CA PRO A 34 -8.62 10.16 3.09
C PRO A 34 -7.15 9.81 3.33
N SER A 35 -6.26 10.60 2.73
CA SER A 35 -4.81 10.45 2.74
C SER A 35 -4.23 10.71 4.14
N GLN A 36 -4.62 9.89 5.11
CA GLN A 36 -4.13 9.99 6.47
C GLN A 36 -3.76 8.60 6.95
N ALA A 37 -2.71 8.05 6.34
CA ALA A 37 -1.89 7.02 6.97
C ALA A 37 -1.12 7.56 8.21
N SER A 38 -1.44 8.76 8.69
CA SER A 38 -0.85 9.46 9.83
C SER A 38 -1.83 9.71 10.97
N HIS A 39 -3.15 9.69 10.74
CA HIS A 39 -4.14 9.92 11.79
C HIS A 39 -4.92 8.63 12.06
N PRO A 40 -5.00 8.19 13.32
CA PRO A 40 -5.81 7.03 13.68
C PRO A 40 -7.28 7.30 13.35
N LEU A 41 -8.00 6.26 12.92
CA LEU A 41 -9.44 6.35 12.77
C LEU A 41 -10.07 6.55 14.15
N TYR A 42 -10.50 7.78 14.43
CA TYR A 42 -11.31 8.08 15.61
C TYR A 42 -12.75 7.64 15.37
N CYS A 43 -13.38 7.11 16.40
CA CYS A 43 -14.72 6.55 16.27
C CYS A 43 -15.75 7.66 16.11
N GLN A 44 -16.47 7.68 14.98
CA GLN A 44 -17.54 8.65 14.70
C GLN A 44 -18.92 8.04 14.99
N ALA A 45 -19.44 8.28 16.21
CA ALA A 45 -20.83 8.01 16.69
C ALA A 45 -21.38 6.56 16.55
N PRO A 46 -22.48 6.18 17.23
CA PRO A 46 -22.73 6.18 18.70
C PRO A 46 -21.77 5.19 19.42
N PRO A 47 -21.78 4.91 20.74
CA PRO A 47 -20.63 4.28 21.40
C PRO A 47 -20.33 2.90 20.80
N PRO A 48 -19.19 2.73 20.10
CA PRO A 48 -18.81 1.42 19.60
C PRO A 48 -18.65 0.47 20.77
N ILE A 49 -19.33 -0.67 20.65
CA ILE A 49 -19.47 -1.73 21.65
C ILE A 49 -18.13 -2.32 22.10
N HIS A 50 -17.04 -2.03 21.40
CA HIS A 50 -15.70 -2.48 21.73
C HIS A 50 -14.65 -1.42 21.42
N MET A 51 -14.33 -0.60 22.43
CA MET A 51 -13.21 0.34 22.42
C MET A 51 -11.98 -0.29 23.06
N GLN A 52 -10.84 -0.21 22.37
CA GLN A 52 -9.56 -0.62 22.93
C GLN A 52 -8.56 0.52 22.79
N THR A 53 -7.80 0.81 23.85
CA THR A 53 -6.64 1.71 23.72
C THR A 53 -5.57 1.00 22.90
N ARG A 54 -5.10 1.68 21.85
CA ARG A 54 -4.01 1.25 20.98
C ARG A 54 -3.00 2.38 20.83
N TYR A 55 -1.86 2.10 20.23
CA TYR A 55 -0.81 3.09 19.95
C TYR A 55 -0.60 3.24 18.45
N TYR A 56 -0.42 4.47 17.99
CA TYR A 56 -0.02 4.78 16.63
C TYR A 56 1.23 5.65 16.66
N PHE A 57 2.10 5.49 15.68
CA PHE A 57 3.24 6.35 15.44
C PHE A 57 2.79 7.62 14.72
N ASN A 58 3.02 8.77 15.36
CA ASN A 58 2.87 10.09 14.76
C ASN A 58 4.23 10.54 14.21
N PRO A 59 4.44 10.58 12.87
CA PRO A 59 5.72 10.93 12.28
C PRO A 59 6.10 12.40 12.47
N SER A 60 5.13 13.30 12.60
CA SER A 60 5.38 14.73 12.84
C SER A 60 5.93 14.97 14.25
N ALA A 61 5.38 14.26 15.24
CA ALA A 61 5.87 14.31 16.61
C ALA A 61 7.06 13.38 16.86
N LYS A 62 7.29 12.38 15.97
CA LYS A 62 8.19 11.25 16.18
C LYS A 62 7.90 10.49 17.47
N LEU A 63 6.62 10.33 17.80
CA LEU A 63 6.16 9.71 19.04
C LEU A 63 5.08 8.68 18.77
N CYS A 64 5.08 7.62 19.58
CA CYS A 64 3.96 6.70 19.70
C CYS A 64 2.94 7.25 20.68
N LEU A 65 1.76 7.59 20.18
CA LEU A 65 0.66 8.23 20.93
C LEU A 65 -0.52 7.25 21.07
N PRO A 66 -1.24 7.27 22.21
CA PRO A 66 -2.41 6.45 22.39
C PRO A 66 -3.59 6.96 21.56
N PHE A 67 -4.46 6.05 21.13
CA PHE A 67 -5.74 6.36 20.52
C PHE A 67 -6.80 5.31 20.84
N THR A 68 -8.07 5.69 20.71
CA THR A 68 -9.20 4.76 20.85
C THR A 68 -9.41 4.02 19.54
N TYR A 69 -9.12 2.72 19.52
CA TYR A 69 -9.39 1.86 18.39
C TYR A 69 -10.77 1.23 18.51
N CYS A 70 -11.54 1.39 17.45
CA CYS A 70 -12.80 0.70 17.23
C CYS A 70 -12.55 -0.32 16.12
N GLN A 71 -12.91 -1.59 16.35
CA GLN A 71 -12.52 -2.76 15.54
C GLN A 71 -13.00 -2.76 14.06
N SER A 72 -13.26 -1.60 13.46
CA SER A 72 -13.80 -1.43 12.13
C SER A 72 -12.76 -1.20 11.03
N ALA A 73 -11.45 -1.28 11.32
CA ALA A 73 -10.42 -1.02 10.31
C ALA A 73 -9.13 -1.82 10.53
N GLU A 74 -8.74 -2.62 9.53
CA GLU A 74 -7.38 -3.17 9.43
C GLU A 74 -6.40 -2.06 9.03
N TYR A 75 -5.82 -1.41 10.02
CA TYR A 75 -4.84 -0.35 9.84
C TYR A 75 -3.52 -0.75 10.50
N LYS A 76 -2.41 -0.71 9.75
CA LYS A 76 -1.10 -1.24 10.19
C LYS A 76 -0.39 -0.38 11.26
N ASN A 77 -0.69 0.92 11.33
CA ASN A 77 -0.14 1.81 12.36
C ASN A 77 -1.06 1.79 13.60
N ASN A 78 -1.17 0.60 14.19
CA ASN A 78 -2.03 0.28 15.32
C ASN A 78 -1.38 -0.86 16.11
N PHE A 79 -0.85 -0.52 17.28
CA PHE A 79 -0.08 -1.42 18.13
C PHE A 79 -0.79 -1.59 19.47
N LEU A 80 -0.66 -2.77 20.07
CA LEU A 80 -1.29 -3.05 21.37
C LEU A 80 -0.55 -2.31 22.50
N THR A 81 0.76 -2.15 22.36
CA THR A 81 1.61 -1.49 23.36
C THR A 81 2.43 -0.35 22.76
N LYS A 82 2.84 0.59 23.60
CA LYS A 82 3.74 1.68 23.21
C LYS A 82 5.08 1.13 22.72
N ASP A 83 5.62 0.12 23.41
CA ASP A 83 6.92 -0.48 23.09
C ASP A 83 6.92 -1.15 21.71
N GLU A 84 5.85 -1.87 21.36
CA GLU A 84 5.68 -2.45 20.03
C GLU A 84 5.69 -1.37 18.94
N CYS A 85 5.00 -0.26 19.17
CA CYS A 85 5.01 0.89 18.28
C CYS A 85 6.42 1.50 18.14
N VAL A 86 7.12 1.71 19.25
CA VAL A 86 8.45 2.31 19.27
C VAL A 86 9.45 1.41 18.53
N LYS A 87 9.49 0.11 18.83
CA LYS A 87 10.36 -0.86 18.15
C LYS A 87 10.10 -0.94 16.65
N THR A 88 8.84 -0.82 16.25
CA THR A 88 8.47 -0.94 14.83
C THR A 88 8.75 0.35 14.04
N CYS A 89 8.56 1.51 14.66
CA CYS A 89 8.50 2.78 13.90
C CYS A 89 9.52 3.85 14.33
N ALA A 90 10.05 3.81 15.55
CA ALA A 90 10.91 4.86 16.10
C ALA A 90 12.38 4.45 16.23
N GLU A 91 12.72 3.16 16.13
CA GLU A 91 14.12 2.65 16.16
C GLU A 91 14.84 2.67 14.80
N ILE A 92 14.52 3.62 13.91
CA ILE A 92 15.16 3.77 12.58
C ILE A 92 16.27 4.82 12.62
#